data_AF-A0A1C2Y501-F1
#
_entry.id   AF-A0A1C2Y501-F1
#
_cell.length_a   1.000
_cell.length_b   1.000
_cell.length_c   1.000
_cell.angle_alpha   90.00
_cell.angle_beta   90.00
_cell.angle_gamma   90.00
#
_symmetry.space_group_name_H-M   'P 1'
#
loop_
_entity.id
_entity.type
_entity.pdbx_description
1 polymer ?
#
loop_
_entity_poly.entity_id
_entity_poly.type
_entity_poly.pdbx_seq_one_letter_code
_entity_poly.pdbx_strand_id
1 'polypeptide(L)'
;MAETRRIVVCLPESIIEEVDEIVSSEKLNRSDFIKEAVYSVLIERRKAGIREQMRQGYVEMAQINLSMAVDLCQAEEEATMRYEGKLAWSVGYEY
;
A
#
# COMPACT_ATOMS: atom_id res chain seq x y z
N MET A 1 21.57 14.82 -15.19
CA MET A 1 20.96 15.63 -14.10
C MET A 1 19.49 15.75 -14.41
N ALA A 2 18.59 15.40 -13.49
CA ALA A 2 17.16 15.57 -13.73
C ALA A 2 16.87 17.06 -13.96
N GLU A 3 16.15 17.40 -15.04
CA GLU A 3 15.76 18.79 -15.31
C GLU A 3 14.89 19.30 -14.16
N THR A 4 15.34 20.35 -13.48
CA THR A 4 14.54 21.04 -12.48
C THR A 4 13.71 22.12 -13.17
N ARG A 5 12.41 22.20 -12.84
CA ARG A 5 11.51 23.25 -13.33
C ARG A 5 11.04 24.11 -12.16
N ARG A 6 11.09 25.43 -12.33
CA ARG A 6 10.62 26.39 -11.33
C ARG A 6 9.11 26.58 -11.47
N ILE A 7 8.40 26.54 -10.35
CA ILE A 7 6.96 26.80 -10.26
C ILE A 7 6.78 27.99 -9.32
N VAL A 8 5.87 28.90 -9.66
CA VAL A 8 5.44 30.00 -8.79
C VAL A 8 4.00 29.69 -8.34
N VAL A 9 3.76 29.72 -7.03
CA VAL A 9 2.45 29.46 -6.43
C VAL A 9 2.01 30.67 -5.62
N CYS A 10 0.71 30.97 -5.65
CA CYS A 10 0.10 32.00 -4.82
C CYS A 10 -0.68 31.30 -3.70
N LEU A 11 -0.41 31.69 -2.46
CA LEU A 11 -1.09 31.18 -1.27
C LEU A 11 -1.60 32.37 -0.44
N PRO A 12 -2.65 32.20 0.38
CA PRO A 12 -3.10 33.23 1.31
C PRO A 12 -1.98 33.61 2.29
N GLU A 13 -1.93 34.90 2.67
CA GLU A 13 -0.89 35.42 3.59
C GLU A 13 -0.85 34.64 4.90
N SER A 14 -2.02 34.31 5.46
CA SER A 14 -2.14 33.55 6.71
C SER A 14 -1.43 32.19 6.66
N ILE A 15 -1.40 31.54 5.50
CA ILE A 15 -0.73 30.24 5.32
C ILE A 15 0.78 30.45 5.19
N ILE A 16 1.22 31.54 4.55
CA ILE A 16 2.64 31.88 4.46
C ILE A 16 3.21 32.19 5.85
N GLU A 17 2.45 32.94 6.67
CA GLU A 17 2.80 33.23 8.06
C GLU A 17 2.96 31.94 8.89
N GLU A 18 2.01 31.01 8.79
CA GLU A 18 2.08 29.71 9.47
C GLU A 18 3.29 28.88 9.01
N VAL A 19 3.57 28.86 7.70
CA VAL A 19 4.77 28.20 7.16
C VAL A 19 6.04 28.86 7.69
N ASP A 20 6.08 30.18 7.80
CA ASP A 20 7.24 30.91 8.32
C ASP A 20 7.54 30.57 9.77
N GLU A 21 6.52 30.46 10.61
CA GLU A 21 6.67 30.05 12.01
C GLU A 21 7.33 28.66 12.10
N ILE A 22 6.81 27.68 11.35
CA ILE A 22 7.34 26.30 11.33
C ILE A 22 8.78 26.28 10.82
N VAL A 23 9.01 26.89 9.65
CA VAL A 23 10.32 26.91 8.98
C VAL A 23 11.38 27.60 9.85
N SER A 24 10.99 28.65 10.60
CA SER A 24 11.88 29.33 11.55
C SER A 24 12.26 28.44 12.73
N SER A 25 11.32 27.63 13.23
CA SER A 25 11.55 26.72 14.35
C SER A 25 12.46 25.54 13.97
N GLU A 26 12.32 25.04 12.74
CA GLU A 26 13.06 23.89 12.22
C GLU A 26 14.36 24.26 11.49
N LYS A 27 14.66 25.55 11.32
CA LYS A 27 15.80 26.09 10.55
C LYS A 27 15.83 25.60 9.10
N LEU A 28 14.65 25.46 8.49
CA LEU A 28 14.50 25.03 7.10
C LEU A 28 14.34 26.24 6.17
N ASN A 29 14.21 26.00 4.87
CA ASN A 29 13.76 27.03 3.92
C ASN A 29 12.32 26.75 3.50
N ARG A 30 11.56 27.82 3.22
CA ARG A 30 10.19 27.72 2.65
C ARG A 30 10.15 26.79 1.43
N SER A 31 11.13 26.91 0.54
CA SER A 31 11.22 26.09 -0.67
C SER A 31 11.37 24.60 -0.37
N ASP A 32 12.07 24.24 0.71
CA ASP A 32 12.30 22.84 1.07
C ASP A 32 11.06 22.25 1.74
N PHE A 33 10.41 23.03 2.62
CA PHE A 33 9.12 22.68 3.22
C PHE A 33 8.03 22.44 2.15
N ILE A 34 7.90 23.34 1.17
CA ILE A 34 6.92 23.19 0.09
C ILE A 34 7.24 21.98 -0.81
N LYS A 35 8.52 21.71 -1.10
CA LYS A 35 8.89 20.50 -1.82
C LYS A 35 8.48 19.25 -1.05
N GLU A 36 8.76 19.19 0.24
CA GLU A 36 8.41 18.06 1.09
C GLU A 36 6.89 17.83 1.12
N ALA A 37 6.11 18.90 1.31
CA ALA A 37 4.65 18.83 1.28
C ALA A 37 4.15 18.26 -0.07
N VAL A 38 4.70 18.74 -1.19
CA VAL A 38 4.35 18.23 -2.53
C VAL A 38 4.72 16.74 -2.67
N TYR A 39 5.92 16.34 -2.25
CA TYR A 39 6.33 14.93 -2.30
C TYR A 39 5.44 14.03 -1.45
N SER A 40 5.09 14.47 -0.24
CA SER A 40 4.20 13.75 0.66
C SER A 40 2.83 13.51 0.00
N VAL A 41 2.20 14.57 -0.51
CA VAL A 41 0.90 14.48 -1.20
C VAL A 41 0.96 13.54 -2.42
N LEU A 42 2.03 13.59 -3.21
CA LEU A 42 2.21 12.71 -4.36
C LEU A 42 2.32 11.23 -3.95
N ILE A 43 3.09 10.94 -2.89
CA ILE A 43 3.24 9.58 -2.37
C ILE A 43 1.91 9.05 -1.85
N GLU A 44 1.18 9.85 -1.08
CA GLU A 44 -0.13 9.48 -0.54
C GLU A 44 -1.15 9.18 -1.64
N ARG A 45 -1.25 10.07 -2.65
CA ARG A 45 -2.15 9.85 -3.79
C ARG A 45 -1.79 8.62 -4.60
N ARG A 46 -0.49 8.35 -4.81
CA ARG A 46 -0.04 7.12 -5.48
C ARG A 46 -0.41 5.87 -4.69
N LYS A 47 -0.22 5.88 -3.37
CA LYS A 47 -0.63 4.76 -2.49
C LYS A 47 -2.14 4.53 -2.55
N ALA A 48 -2.94 5.60 -2.54
CA ALA A 48 -4.39 5.50 -2.68
C ALA A 48 -4.80 4.92 -4.04
N GLY A 49 -4.16 5.37 -5.13
CA GLY A 49 -4.41 4.85 -6.48
C GLY A 49 -4.11 3.35 -6.60
N ILE A 50 -3.00 2.87 -6.03
CA ILE A 50 -2.66 1.44 -6.04
C ILE A 50 -3.74 0.63 -5.31
N ARG A 51 -4.19 1.09 -4.13
CA ARG A 51 -5.24 0.39 -3.37
C ARG A 51 -6.55 0.30 -4.16
N GLU A 52 -6.93 1.36 -4.85
CA GLU A 52 -8.15 1.37 -5.67
C GLU A 52 -8.01 0.44 -6.88
N GLN A 53 -6.86 0.45 -7.56
CA GLN A 53 -6.59 -0.49 -8.64
C GLN A 53 -6.63 -1.95 -8.17
N MET A 54 -6.06 -2.25 -7.00
CA MET A 54 -6.16 -3.59 -6.41
C MET A 54 -7.60 -3.98 -6.13
N ARG A 55 -8.38 -3.09 -5.48
CA ARG A 55 -9.80 -3.32 -5.18
C ARG A 55 -10.57 -3.63 -6.45
N GLN A 56 -10.37 -2.83 -7.49
CA GLN A 56 -11.04 -2.99 -8.77
C GLN A 56 -10.69 -4.32 -9.44
N GLY A 57 -9.40 -4.68 -9.48
CA GLY A 57 -8.97 -5.98 -10.03
C GLY A 57 -9.56 -7.17 -9.29
N TYR A 58 -9.68 -7.11 -7.96
CA TYR A 58 -10.34 -8.16 -7.17
C TYR A 58 -11.83 -8.29 -7.50
N VAL A 59 -12.52 -7.17 -7.68
CA VAL A 59 -13.95 -7.18 -8.06
C VAL A 59 -14.12 -7.75 -9.47
N GLU A 60 -13.30 -7.34 -10.42
CA GLU A 60 -13.34 -7.83 -11.81
C GLU A 60 -13.08 -9.33 -11.89
N MET A 61 -12.14 -9.84 -11.09
CA MET A 61 -11.78 -11.27 -11.05
C MET A 61 -12.65 -12.10 -10.11
N ALA A 62 -13.59 -11.49 -9.38
CA ALA A 62 -14.32 -12.14 -8.30
C ALA A 62 -14.99 -13.46 -8.73
N GLN A 63 -15.65 -13.47 -9.88
CA GLN A 63 -16.35 -14.65 -10.39
C GLN A 63 -15.38 -15.78 -10.78
N ILE A 64 -14.27 -15.44 -11.44
CA ILE A 64 -13.26 -16.42 -11.86
C ILE A 64 -12.58 -17.02 -10.62
N ASN A 65 -12.16 -16.15 -9.68
CA ASN A 65 -11.54 -16.57 -8.43
C ASN A 65 -12.46 -17.48 -7.61
N LEU A 66 -13.77 -17.16 -7.56
CA LEU A 66 -14.76 -17.99 -6.88
C LEU A 66 -14.92 -19.36 -7.54
N SER A 67 -15.02 -19.40 -8.88
CA SER A 67 -15.13 -20.67 -9.62
C SER A 67 -13.92 -21.56 -9.35
N MET A 68 -12.71 -21.01 -9.46
CA MET A 68 -11.48 -21.76 -9.21
C MET A 68 -11.40 -22.28 -7.78
N ALA A 69 -11.80 -21.47 -6.78
CA ALA A 69 -11.81 -21.89 -5.39
C ALA A 69 -12.78 -23.06 -5.15
N VAL A 70 -13.97 -23.01 -5.77
CA VAL A 70 -14.95 -24.11 -5.67
C VAL A 70 -14.42 -25.37 -6.35
N ASP A 71 -13.84 -25.25 -7.55
CA ASP A 71 -13.34 -26.39 -8.32
C ASP A 71 -12.17 -27.11 -7.61
N LEU A 72 -11.34 -26.37 -6.87
CA LEU A 72 -10.15 -26.90 -6.20
C LEU A 72 -10.40 -27.33 -4.74
N CYS A 73 -11.53 -26.94 -4.14
CA CYS A 73 -11.83 -27.14 -2.72
C CYS A 73 -11.65 -28.60 -2.26
N GLN A 74 -12.18 -29.56 -3.03
CA GLN A 74 -12.08 -30.99 -2.68
C GLN A 74 -10.64 -31.50 -2.72
N ALA A 75 -9.87 -31.06 -3.72
CA ALA A 75 -8.47 -31.46 -3.83
C ALA A 75 -7.62 -30.90 -2.69
N GLU A 76 -7.90 -29.67 -2.23
CA GLU A 76 -7.26 -29.07 -1.06
C GLU A 76 -7.61 -29.82 0.23
N GLU A 77 -8.87 -30.22 0.40
CA GLU A 77 -9.33 -31.00 1.55
C GLU A 77 -8.65 -32.39 1.59
N GLU A 78 -8.62 -33.10 0.46
CA GLU A 78 -7.91 -34.38 0.36
C GLU A 78 -6.41 -34.26 0.66
N ALA A 79 -5.75 -33.21 0.15
CA ALA A 79 -4.34 -32.96 0.41
C ALA A 79 -4.09 -32.70 1.90
N THR A 80 -4.96 -31.92 2.54
CA THR A 80 -4.91 -31.62 3.97
C THR A 80 -5.06 -32.89 4.81
N MET A 81 -6.10 -33.70 4.55
CA MET A 81 -6.32 -34.97 5.26
C MET A 81 -5.13 -35.92 5.13
N ARG A 82 -4.52 -36.02 3.94
CA ARG A 82 -3.34 -36.87 3.74
C ARG A 82 -2.12 -36.36 4.50
N TYR A 83 -1.92 -35.04 4.56
CA TYR A 83 -0.83 -34.43 5.30
C TYR A 83 -0.97 -34.65 6.81
N GLU A 84 -2.17 -34.39 7.35
CA GLU A 84 -2.49 -34.60 8.76
C GLU A 84 -2.40 -36.08 9.15
N GLY A 85 -2.89 -36.99 8.30
CA GLY A 85 -2.76 -38.43 8.53
C GLY A 85 -1.30 -38.90 8.61
N LYS A 86 -0.40 -38.34 7.77
CA LYS A 86 1.03 -38.62 7.86
C LYS A 86 1.66 -38.09 9.15
N LEU A 87 1.27 -36.89 9.58
CA LEU A 87 1.73 -36.30 10.84
C LEU A 87 1.29 -37.16 12.03
N ALA A 88 0.00 -37.53 12.10
CA ALA A 88 -0.54 -38.38 13.16
C ALA A 88 0.15 -39.75 13.20
N TRP A 89 0.42 -40.33 12.03
CA TRP A 89 1.21 -41.56 11.92
C TRP A 89 2.63 -41.36 12.46
N SER A 90 3.34 -40.29 12.07
CA SER A 90 4.70 -40.05 12.57
C SER A 90 4.80 -39.85 14.09
N VAL A 91 3.77 -39.27 14.72
CA VAL A 91 3.71 -39.07 16.19
C VAL A 91 3.38 -40.38 16.94
N GLY A 92 2.66 -41.31 16.31
CA GLY A 92 2.30 -42.60 16.90
C GLY A 92 3.44 -43.63 16.98
N TYR A 93 4.59 -43.37 16.35
CA TYR A 93 5.78 -44.25 16.38
C TYR A 93 6.86 -43.80 17.39
N GLU A 94 6.60 -42.75 18.18
CA GLU A 94 7.53 -42.29 19.22
C GLU A 94 7.33 -42.95 20.61
N TYR A 95 6.55 -44.04 20.70
CA TYR A 95 6.39 -44.84 21.93
C TYR A 95 6.51 -46.34 21.67
#